data_AF-A0A099UBS7-F1
#
_entry.id   AF-A0A099UBS7-F1
#
_cell.length_a   1.000
_cell.length_b   1.000
_cell.length_c   1.000
_cell.angle_alpha   90.00
_cell.angle_beta   90.00
_cell.angle_gamma   90.00
#
_symmetry.space_group_name_H-M   'P 1'
#
loop_
_entity.id
_entity.type
_entity.pdbx_description
1 polymer ?
#
loop_
_entity_poly.entity_id
_entity_poly.type
_entity_poly.pdbx_seq_one_letter_code
_entity_poly.pdbx_strand_id
1 'polypeptide(L)'
;MNWLNELKVAYLNRNDNKINELLDNLPTLTTRDEIFEALTIMEQITEYAKTQKQQLSQEMRKLKQTKKFLPQEQNIPRINLSL
;
A
#
# COMPACT_ATOMS: atom_id res chain seq x y z
N MET A 1 -6.38 5.22 -25.75
CA MET A 1 -7.34 4.53 -24.87
C MET A 1 -7.94 5.57 -23.94
N ASN A 2 -9.20 5.43 -23.48
CA ASN A 2 -9.81 6.37 -22.52
C ASN A 2 -9.18 6.13 -21.13
N TRP A 3 -8.91 7.19 -20.37
CA TRP A 3 -8.34 7.15 -19.01
C TRP A 3 -9.05 6.13 -18.11
N LEU A 4 -10.38 6.04 -18.20
CA LEU A 4 -11.17 5.12 -17.40
C LEU A 4 -10.87 3.65 -17.70
N ASN A 5 -10.55 3.31 -18.95
CA ASN A 5 -10.12 1.96 -19.31
C ASN A 5 -8.71 1.67 -18.81
N GLU A 6 -7.81 2.65 -18.86
CA GLU A 6 -6.47 2.51 -18.29
C GLU A 6 -6.53 2.31 -16.77
N LEU A 7 -7.44 3.01 -16.08
CA LEU A 7 -7.65 2.86 -14.64
C LEU A 7 -8.17 1.47 -14.29
N LYS A 8 -9.15 0.94 -15.04
CA LYS A 8 -9.64 -0.43 -14.87
C LYS A 8 -8.54 -1.46 -15.09
N VAL A 9 -7.74 -1.30 -16.15
CA VAL A 9 -6.62 -2.21 -16.46
C VAL A 9 -5.56 -2.14 -15.36
N ALA A 10 -5.22 -0.94 -14.88
CA ALA A 10 -4.27 -0.77 -13.79
C ALA A 10 -4.76 -1.43 -12.49
N TYR A 11 -6.04 -1.26 -12.16
CA TYR A 11 -6.67 -1.93 -11.03
C TYR A 11 -6.67 -3.45 -11.14
N LEU A 12 -7.08 -4.01 -12.29
CA LEU A 12 -7.08 -5.45 -12.53
C LEU A 12 -5.69 -6.07 -12.44
N ASN A 13 -4.68 -5.34 -12.93
CA ASN A 13 -3.28 -5.76 -12.89
C ASN A 13 -2.58 -5.47 -11.55
N ARG A 14 -3.29 -4.92 -10.56
CA ARG A 14 -2.72 -4.53 -9.25
C ARG A 14 -1.49 -3.60 -9.40
N ASN A 15 -1.50 -2.73 -10.41
CA ASN A 15 -0.39 -1.83 -10.71
C ASN A 15 -0.55 -0.51 -9.96
N ASP A 16 -0.16 -0.50 -8.68
CA ASP A 16 -0.33 0.64 -7.77
C ASP A 16 0.31 1.93 -8.32
N ASN A 17 1.48 1.82 -8.97
CA ASN A 17 2.16 2.97 -9.57
C ASN A 17 1.30 3.62 -10.66
N LYS A 18 0.73 2.80 -11.55
CA LYS A 18 -0.11 3.31 -12.65
C LYS A 18 -1.45 3.81 -12.13
N ILE A 19 -2.01 3.18 -11.09
CA ILE A 19 -3.21 3.68 -10.40
C ILE A 19 -2.92 5.08 -9.86
N ASN A 20 -1.85 5.27 -9.09
CA ASN A 20 -1.50 6.57 -8.51
C ASN A 20 -1.24 7.62 -9.60
N GLU A 21 -0.50 7.28 -10.66
CA GLU A 21 -0.28 8.17 -11.81
C GLU A 21 -1.61 8.64 -12.43
N LEU A 22 -2.56 7.73 -12.62
CA LEU A 22 -3.88 8.06 -13.19
C LEU A 22 -4.75 8.86 -12.23
N LEU A 23 -4.63 8.62 -10.92
CA LEU A 23 -5.32 9.41 -9.88
C LEU A 23 -4.74 10.81 -9.76
N ASP A 24 -3.45 11.02 -9.98
CA ASP A 24 -2.84 12.36 -9.99
C ASP A 24 -3.23 13.17 -11.24
N ASN A 25 -3.61 12.48 -12.31
CA ASN A 25 -3.99 13.06 -13.60
C ASN A 25 -5.47 12.85 -13.93
N LEU A 26 -6.37 13.32 -13.07
CA LEU A 26 -7.81 13.19 -13.28
C LEU A 26 -8.29 13.95 -14.53
N PRO A 27 -8.96 13.30 -15.48
CA PRO A 27 -9.58 13.97 -16.61
C PRO A 27 -10.89 14.63 -16.23
N THR A 28 -11.40 15.49 -17.09
CA THR A 28 -12.79 15.96 -17.01
C THR A 28 -13.72 14.85 -17.52
N LEU A 29 -14.57 14.33 -16.65
CA LEU A 29 -15.63 13.38 -17.01
C LEU A 29 -16.87 14.16 -17.44
N THR A 30 -17.41 13.85 -18.62
CA THR A 30 -18.45 14.69 -19.26
C THR A 30 -19.81 14.03 -19.30
N THR A 31 -19.85 12.70 -19.38
CA THR A 31 -21.10 11.96 -19.44
C THR A 31 -21.46 11.40 -18.07
N ARG A 32 -22.77 11.31 -17.80
CA ARG A 32 -23.29 10.69 -16.57
C ARG A 32 -22.74 9.28 -16.39
N ASP A 33 -22.73 8.48 -17.45
CA ASP A 33 -22.31 7.08 -17.40
C ASP A 33 -20.82 6.96 -17.05
N GLU A 34 -19.95 7.80 -17.63
CA GLU A 34 -18.53 7.85 -17.28
C GLU A 34 -18.32 8.22 -15.80
N ILE A 35 -19.12 9.15 -15.27
CA ILE A 35 -19.04 9.57 -13.87
C ILE A 35 -19.44 8.42 -12.94
N PHE A 36 -20.56 7.73 -13.23
CA PHE A 36 -20.99 6.59 -12.43
C PHE A 36 -19.98 5.45 -12.47
N GLU A 37 -19.45 5.16 -13.66
CA GLU A 37 -18.47 4.10 -13.80
C GLU A 37 -17.14 4.45 -13.10
N ALA A 38 -16.66 5.68 -13.23
CA ALA A 38 -15.49 6.14 -12.49
C ALA A 38 -15.71 6.04 -10.98
N LEU A 39 -16.88 6.45 -10.46
CA LEU A 39 -17.20 6.34 -9.04
C LEU A 39 -17.12 4.90 -8.54
N THR A 40 -17.73 3.95 -9.26
CA THR A 40 -17.69 2.52 -8.89
C THR A 40 -16.26 1.98 -8.87
N ILE A 41 -15.44 2.34 -9.85
CA ILE A 41 -14.02 1.91 -9.89
C ILE A 41 -13.22 2.54 -8.73
N MET A 42 -13.47 3.81 -8.40
CA MET A 42 -12.82 4.48 -7.28
C MET A 42 -13.16 3.84 -5.93
N GLU A 43 -14.40 3.40 -5.74
CA GLU A 43 -14.82 2.66 -4.54
C GLU A 43 -14.05 1.33 -4.42
N GLN A 44 -13.90 0.61 -5.53
CA GLN A 44 -13.13 -0.64 -5.58
C GLN A 44 -11.65 -0.42 -5.25
N ILE A 45 -11.03 0.62 -5.84
CA ILE A 45 -9.64 0.99 -5.55
C ILE A 45 -9.47 1.38 -4.08
N THR A 46 -10.44 2.11 -3.52
CA THR A 46 -10.42 2.51 -2.11
C THR A 46 -10.45 1.29 -1.19
N GLU A 47 -11.32 0.32 -1.47
CA GLU A 47 -11.42 -0.90 -0.66
C GLU A 47 -10.17 -1.78 -0.78
N TYR A 48 -9.58 -1.82 -1.97
CA TYR A 48 -8.30 -2.48 -2.20
C TYR A 48 -7.17 -1.83 -1.37
N ALA A 49 -7.05 -0.50 -1.40
CA ALA A 49 -6.04 0.22 -0.62
C ALA A 49 -6.23 0.04 0.90
N LYS A 50 -7.47 0.00 1.40
CA LYS A 50 -7.76 -0.33 2.80
C LYS A 50 -7.26 -1.71 3.17
N THR A 51 -7.49 -2.70 2.31
CA THR A 51 -7.03 -4.08 2.52
C THR A 51 -5.51 -4.14 2.61
N GLN A 52 -4.79 -3.49 1.68
CA GLN A 52 -3.32 -3.40 1.72
C GLN A 52 -2.83 -2.73 3.01
N LYS A 53 -3.46 -1.62 3.42
CA LYS A 53 -3.12 -0.93 4.68
C LYS A 53 -3.32 -1.82 5.89
N GLN A 54 -4.39 -2.61 5.95
CA GLN A 54 -4.65 -3.54 7.05
C GLN A 54 -3.58 -4.63 7.12
N GLN A 55 -3.22 -5.23 5.97
CA GLN A 55 -2.16 -6.25 5.90
C GLN A 55 -0.82 -5.68 6.34
N LEU A 56 -0.43 -4.51 5.82
CA LEU A 56 0.80 -3.84 6.22
C LEU A 56 0.83 -3.53 7.72
N SER A 57 -0.29 -3.07 8.28
CA SER A 57 -0.41 -2.81 9.72
C SER A 57 -0.19 -4.08 10.55
N GLN A 58 -0.71 -5.22 10.12
CA GLN A 58 -0.49 -6.50 10.79
C GLN A 58 0.98 -6.93 10.73
N GLU A 59 1.62 -6.83 9.56
CA GLU A 59 3.05 -7.16 9.43
C GLU A 59 3.93 -6.23 10.27
N MET A 60 3.64 -4.93 10.28
CA MET A 60 4.33 -3.97 11.14
C MET A 60 4.16 -4.27 12.62
N ARG A 61 3.01 -4.77 13.06
CA ARG A 61 2.81 -5.21 14.46
C ARG A 61 3.68 -6.41 14.79
N LYS A 62 3.77 -7.40 13.89
CA LYS A 62 4.66 -8.56 14.06
C LYS A 62 6.11 -8.12 14.16
N LEU A 63 6.58 -7.28 13.24
CA LEU A 63 7.94 -6.72 13.27
C LEU A 63 8.26 -5.99 14.59
N LYS A 64 7.31 -5.17 15.08
CA LYS A 64 7.46 -4.50 16.39
C LYS A 64 7.54 -5.48 17.55
N GLN A 65 6.80 -6.59 17.51
CA GLN A 65 6.89 -7.64 18.53
C GLN A 65 8.23 -8.36 18.45
N THR A 66 8.65 -8.80 17.25
CA THR A 66 9.96 -9.44 17.03
C THR A 66 11.10 -8.57 17.52
N LYS A 67 11.07 -7.25 17.27
CA LYS A 67 12.05 -6.30 17.79
C LYS A 67 12.17 -6.32 19.32
N LYS A 68 11.09 -6.60 20.07
CA LYS A 68 11.14 -6.73 21.53
C LYS A 68 11.81 -8.03 22.01
N PHE A 69 11.82 -9.06 21.19
CA PHE A 69 12.47 -10.34 21.48
C PHE A 69 13.94 -10.38 21.04
N LEU A 70 14.35 -9.46 20.17
CA LEU A 70 15.78 -9.24 19.94
C LEU A 70 16.38 -8.72 21.25
N PRO A 71 17.48 -9.33 21.75
CA PRO A 71 18.16 -8.78 22.91
C PRO A 71 18.48 -7.33 22.59
N GLN A 72 17.92 -6.41 23.39
CA GLN A 72 18.49 -5.07 23.50
C GLN A 72 19.97 -5.32 23.76
N GLU A 73 20.88 -4.70 23.00
CA GLU A 73 22.33 -4.82 23.19
C GLU A 73 22.68 -4.44 24.63
N GLN A 74 22.51 -5.37 25.56
CA GLN A 74 22.87 -5.29 26.95
C GLN A 74 24.26 -5.88 26.99
N ASN A 75 25.24 -4.99 27.11
CA ASN A 75 26.55 -5.23 27.68
C ASN A 75 27.03 -6.68 27.52
N ILE A 76 27.63 -7.03 26.39
CA ILE A 76 28.56 -8.15 26.38
C ILE A 76 29.62 -7.76 27.41
N PRO A 77 29.73 -8.44 28.57
CA PRO A 77 30.79 -8.15 29.50
C PRO A 77 32.08 -8.44 28.75
N ARG A 78 32.94 -7.44 28.56
CA ARG A 78 34.29 -7.69 28.05
C ARG A 78 34.94 -8.63 29.05
N ILE A 79 35.05 -9.90 28.69
CA ILE A 79 35.82 -10.87 29.48
C ILE A 79 37.27 -10.39 29.37
N ASN A 80 37.74 -9.69 30.40
CA ASN A 80 39.16 -9.39 30.55
C ASN A 80 39.86 -10.72 30.85
N LEU A 81 40.29 -11.41 29.81
CA LEU A 81 41.28 -12.48 29.92
C LEU A 81 42.62 -11.81 30.21
N SER A 82 42.88 -11.57 31.49
CA SER A 82 44.23 -11.30 31.99
C SER A 82 44.94 -12.66 32.06
N LEU A 83 45.88 -12.85 31.13
CA LEU A 83 46.95 -13.86 31.22
C LEU A 83 48.14 -13.26 31.98
#